data_AF-A0A3L0W639-F1
#
_entry.id   AF-A0A3L0W639-F1
#
_cell.length_a   1.000
_cell.length_b   1.000
_cell.length_c   1.000
_cell.angle_alpha   90.00
_cell.angle_beta   90.00
_cell.angle_gamma   90.00
#
_symmetry.space_group_name_H-M   'P 1'
#
loop_
_entity.id
_entity.type
_entity.pdbx_description
1 polymer ?
#
loop_
_entity_poly.entity_id
_entity_poly.type
_entity_poly.pdbx_seq_one_letter_code
_entity_poly.pdbx_strand_id
1 'polypeptide(L)'
;MRATGLLLLTLLGGCQADADTLEQTVSASLARQDYRLIVRAGRGEVAPGIAASEQEAAKARCGVRYLDGLGDVIRPGQEEAQARLRAYAAEYNQRMLAHCPPAAGKQ
;
A
#
# COMPACT_ATOMS: atom_id res chain seq x y z
N MET A 1 10.25 -53.61 -19.86
CA MET A 1 11.17 -52.53 -19.46
C MET A 1 10.85 -51.29 -20.27
N ARG A 2 10.28 -50.26 -19.64
CA ARG A 2 10.38 -48.85 -20.08
C ARG A 2 9.88 -47.99 -18.93
N ALA A 3 10.83 -47.28 -18.33
CA ALA A 3 10.69 -46.49 -17.14
C ALA A 3 9.76 -45.30 -17.40
N THR A 4 8.67 -45.25 -16.65
CA THR A 4 7.87 -44.05 -16.43
C THR A 4 8.73 -43.08 -15.62
N GLY A 5 9.38 -42.14 -16.29
CA GLY A 5 10.03 -41.01 -15.63
C GLY A 5 8.97 -40.06 -15.06
N LEU A 6 8.75 -40.12 -13.75
CA LEU A 6 7.98 -39.11 -13.03
C LEU A 6 8.77 -37.79 -13.07
N LEU A 7 8.25 -36.81 -13.80
CA LEU A 7 8.68 -35.43 -13.70
C LEU A 7 7.94 -34.80 -12.50
N LEU A 8 8.56 -34.78 -11.31
CA LEU A 8 8.08 -33.98 -10.19
C LEU A 8 8.50 -32.52 -10.41
N LEU A 9 7.57 -31.67 -10.85
CA LEU A 9 7.69 -30.22 -10.73
C LEU A 9 7.25 -29.80 -9.33
N THR A 10 8.21 -29.52 -8.45
CA THR A 10 7.95 -28.88 -7.15
C THR A 10 7.70 -27.39 -7.37
N LEU A 11 6.44 -26.98 -7.24
CA LEU A 11 6.02 -25.57 -7.22
C LEU A 11 6.47 -24.91 -5.91
N LEU A 12 7.52 -24.07 -5.99
CA LEU A 12 7.82 -23.06 -4.99
C LEU A 12 6.87 -21.86 -5.19
N GLY A 13 5.61 -22.03 -4.79
CA GLY A 13 4.60 -20.97 -4.79
C GLY A 13 4.35 -20.48 -3.36
N GLY A 14 5.31 -19.75 -2.77
CA GLY A 14 5.24 -19.32 -1.38
C GLY A 14 5.81 -17.92 -1.18
N CYS A 15 5.23 -16.92 -1.86
CA CYS A 15 5.38 -15.48 -1.59
C CYS A 15 4.34 -14.62 -2.36
N GLN A 16 3.53 -15.21 -3.24
CA GLN A 16 2.62 -14.45 -4.11
C GLN A 16 1.37 -13.91 -3.39
N ALA A 17 0.89 -14.61 -2.35
CA ALA A 17 -0.41 -14.30 -1.74
C ALA A 17 -0.53 -12.85 -1.19
N ASP A 18 0.51 -12.32 -0.53
CA ASP A 18 0.44 -10.97 0.04
C ASP A 18 0.56 -9.88 -1.05
N ALA A 19 1.48 -10.06 -2.00
CA ALA A 19 1.65 -9.13 -3.12
C ALA A 19 0.40 -9.08 -4.01
N ASP A 20 -0.23 -10.23 -4.26
CA ASP A 20 -1.45 -10.34 -5.04
C ASP A 20 -2.60 -9.54 -4.42
N THR A 21 -2.70 -9.51 -3.08
CA THR A 21 -3.77 -8.74 -2.40
C THR A 21 -3.57 -7.23 -2.48
N LEU A 22 -2.33 -6.73 -2.41
CA LEU A 22 -2.04 -5.31 -2.54
C LEU A 22 -2.31 -4.83 -3.97
N GLU A 23 -1.83 -5.58 -4.97
CA GLU A 23 -2.05 -5.25 -6.38
C GLU A 23 -3.53 -5.21 -6.75
N GLN A 24 -4.31 -6.18 -6.26
CA GLN A 24 -5.76 -6.19 -6.42
C GLN A 24 -6.40 -4.96 -5.78
N THR A 25 -5.93 -4.56 -4.59
CA THR A 25 -6.47 -3.38 -3.89
C THR A 25 -6.14 -2.09 -4.62
N VAL A 26 -4.90 -1.93 -5.11
CA VAL A 26 -4.50 -0.78 -5.94
C VAL A 26 -5.36 -0.75 -7.21
N SER A 27 -5.48 -1.87 -7.91
CA SER A 27 -6.28 -1.98 -9.14
C SER A 27 -7.76 -1.64 -8.90
N ALA A 28 -8.35 -2.12 -7.81
CA ALA A 28 -9.73 -1.81 -7.44
C ALA A 28 -9.91 -0.31 -7.11
N SER A 29 -8.97 0.30 -6.40
CA SER A 29 -8.99 1.74 -6.15
C SER A 29 -8.91 2.54 -7.45
N LEU A 30 -8.02 2.18 -8.37
CA LEU A 30 -7.87 2.82 -9.68
C LEU A 30 -9.13 2.69 -10.53
N ALA A 31 -9.77 1.51 -10.55
CA ALA A 31 -11.02 1.29 -11.27
C ALA A 31 -12.16 2.19 -10.77
N ARG A 32 -12.11 2.60 -9.50
CA ARG A 32 -13.06 3.55 -8.90
C ARG A 32 -12.57 5.00 -8.90
N GLN A 33 -11.41 5.28 -9.51
CA GLN A 33 -10.75 6.59 -9.49
C GLN A 33 -10.49 7.11 -8.07
N ASP A 34 -10.24 6.22 -7.12
CA ASP A 34 -9.91 6.54 -5.73
C ASP A 34 -8.38 6.60 -5.55
N TYR A 35 -7.80 7.77 -5.77
CA TYR A 35 -6.35 7.99 -5.71
C TYR A 35 -5.84 8.38 -4.32
N ARG A 36 -6.71 8.37 -3.31
CA ARG A 36 -6.38 8.89 -1.98
C ARG A 36 -5.28 8.07 -1.31
N LEU A 37 -4.26 8.76 -0.81
CA LEU A 37 -3.16 8.18 -0.05
C LEU A 37 -3.62 7.77 1.34
N ILE A 38 -3.08 6.68 1.85
CA ILE A 38 -3.30 6.24 3.23
C ILE A 38 -2.42 7.07 4.15
N VAL A 39 -3.04 7.75 5.10
CA VAL A 39 -2.35 8.51 6.15
C VAL A 39 -2.53 7.87 7.51
N ARG A 40 -1.52 7.99 8.37
CA ARG A 40 -1.64 7.64 9.78
C ARG A 40 -2.55 8.66 10.47
N ALA A 41 -3.59 8.19 11.14
CA ALA A 41 -4.45 9.05 11.93
C ALA A 41 -3.64 9.69 13.08
N GLY A 42 -3.89 10.98 13.34
CA GLY A 42 -3.19 11.75 14.37
C GLY A 42 -2.50 13.00 13.81
N ARG A 43 -1.54 13.55 14.56
CA ARG A 43 -0.89 14.82 14.19
C ARG A 43 -0.07 14.68 12.90
N GLY A 44 -0.34 15.58 11.94
CA GLY A 44 0.42 15.73 10.70
C GLY A 44 0.02 14.79 9.55
N GLU A 45 -0.87 13.81 9.81
CA GLU A 45 -1.41 12.90 8.79
C GLU A 45 -0.34 12.35 7.86
N VAL A 46 0.71 11.77 8.44
CA VAL A 46 1.86 11.29 7.68
C VAL A 46 1.41 10.18 6.74
N ALA A 47 1.66 10.33 5.44
CA ALA A 47 1.52 9.30 4.42
C ALA A 47 2.80 8.45 4.41
N PRO A 48 2.79 7.20 4.93
CA PRO A 48 3.98 6.36 4.92
C PRO A 48 4.47 6.12 3.48
N GLY A 49 5.76 5.87 3.30
CA GLY A 49 6.37 5.59 1.99
C GLY A 49 6.63 6.83 1.11
N ILE A 50 6.15 8.01 1.50
CA ILE A 50 6.37 9.29 0.82
C ILE A 50 7.42 10.12 1.58
N ALA A 51 8.37 10.72 0.87
CA ALA A 51 9.42 11.54 1.48
C ALA A 51 8.81 12.71 2.25
N ALA A 52 9.42 13.09 3.38
CA ALA A 52 8.89 14.13 4.27
C ALA A 52 8.67 15.48 3.54
N SER A 53 9.58 15.85 2.64
CA SER A 53 9.49 17.05 1.82
C SER A 53 8.36 17.03 0.79
N GLU A 54 7.85 15.85 0.44
CA GLU A 54 6.83 15.66 -0.60
C GLU A 54 5.44 15.41 -0.02
N GLN A 55 5.34 15.17 1.30
CA GLN A 55 4.09 14.83 2.01
C GLN A 55 2.95 15.80 1.66
N GLU A 56 3.15 17.10 1.84
CA GLU A 56 2.10 18.10 1.62
C GLU A 56 1.65 18.15 0.16
N ALA A 57 2.60 18.16 -0.78
CA ALA A 57 2.30 18.18 -2.20
C ALA A 57 1.56 16.91 -2.66
N ALA A 58 2.01 15.74 -2.20
CA ALA A 58 1.39 14.46 -2.51
C ALA A 58 -0.04 14.36 -1.93
N LYS A 59 -0.24 14.75 -0.66
CA LYS A 59 -1.57 14.77 -0.04
C LYS A 59 -2.51 15.75 -0.75
N ALA A 60 -2.04 16.95 -1.09
CA ALA A 60 -2.84 17.94 -1.79
C ALA A 60 -3.24 17.48 -3.20
N ARG A 61 -2.35 16.76 -3.90
CA ARG A 61 -2.60 16.26 -5.25
C ARG A 61 -3.53 15.05 -5.27
N CYS A 62 -3.28 14.07 -4.40
CA CYS A 62 -3.90 12.76 -4.48
C CYS A 62 -5.09 12.61 -3.51
N GLY A 63 -5.23 13.53 -2.54
CA GLY A 63 -6.15 13.40 -1.43
C GLY A 63 -5.70 12.35 -0.41
N VAL A 64 -6.43 12.24 0.70
CA VAL A 64 -6.07 11.34 1.81
C VAL A 64 -7.26 10.51 2.30
N ARG A 65 -6.96 9.34 2.84
CA ARG A 65 -7.89 8.48 3.57
C ARG A 65 -7.20 7.81 4.75
N TYR A 66 -7.98 7.39 5.73
CA TYR A 66 -7.47 6.62 6.85
C TYR A 66 -7.54 5.11 6.58
N LEU A 67 -6.68 4.37 7.25
CA LEU A 67 -6.72 2.92 7.34
C LEU A 67 -7.03 2.54 8.79
N ASP A 68 -8.03 1.69 8.98
CA ASP A 68 -8.43 1.24 10.30
C ASP A 68 -7.25 0.57 11.02
N GLY A 69 -7.04 0.95 12.28
CA GLY A 69 -5.91 0.49 13.09
C GLY A 69 -4.59 1.23 12.85
N LEU A 70 -4.46 2.05 11.79
CA LEU A 70 -3.26 2.87 11.55
C LEU A 70 -3.35 4.23 12.27
N GLY A 71 -3.21 4.19 13.59
CA GLY A 71 -3.23 5.37 14.46
C GLY A 71 -1.86 5.88 14.91
N ASP A 72 -1.87 7.00 15.63
CA ASP A 72 -0.72 7.55 16.36
C ASP A 72 -0.49 6.85 17.71
N VAL A 73 -1.53 6.26 18.30
CA VAL A 73 -1.46 5.47 19.53
C VAL A 73 -1.20 3.99 19.20
N ILE A 74 -0.05 3.46 19.67
CA ILE A 74 0.25 2.03 19.68
C ILE A 74 0.03 1.50 21.10
N ARG A 75 -0.85 0.51 21.24
CA ARG A 75 -1.05 -0.19 22.53
C ARG A 75 0.06 -1.25 22.72
N PRO A 76 0.47 -1.53 23.98
CA PRO A 76 1.42 -2.61 24.25
C PRO A 76 0.96 -3.93 23.61
N GLY A 77 1.86 -4.61 22.91
CA GLY A 77 1.58 -5.87 22.20
C GLY A 77 0.95 -5.70 20.80
N GLN A 78 0.81 -4.48 20.30
CA GLN A 78 0.30 -4.19 18.94
C GLN A 78 1.38 -3.63 18.01
N GLU A 79 2.64 -3.63 18.42
CA GLU A 79 3.77 -3.03 17.69
C GLU A 79 3.95 -3.68 16.32
N GLU A 80 3.88 -5.01 16.27
CA GLU A 80 4.03 -5.76 15.02
C GLU A 80 2.86 -5.52 14.06
N ALA A 81 1.62 -5.53 14.58
CA ALA A 81 0.43 -5.21 13.77
C ALA A 81 0.52 -3.79 13.20
N GLN A 82 0.94 -2.81 14.02
CA GLN A 82 1.17 -1.45 13.56
C GLN A 82 2.27 -1.38 12.49
N ALA A 83 3.37 -2.12 12.66
CA ALA A 83 4.46 -2.16 11.69
C ALA A 83 3.98 -2.70 10.34
N ARG A 84 3.18 -3.77 10.35
CA ARG A 84 2.55 -4.34 9.13
C ARG A 84 1.63 -3.33 8.45
N LEU A 85 0.76 -2.64 9.20
CA LEU A 85 -0.12 -1.61 8.64
C LEU A 85 0.66 -0.43 8.05
N ARG A 86 1.76 -0.02 8.70
CA ARG A 86 2.65 1.04 8.19
C ARG A 86 3.35 0.62 6.90
N ALA A 87 3.86 -0.61 6.84
CA ALA A 87 4.51 -1.15 5.64
C ALA A 87 3.51 -1.26 4.48
N TYR A 88 2.32 -1.81 4.73
CA TYR A 88 1.24 -1.87 3.75
C TYR A 88 0.87 -0.48 3.22
N ALA A 89 0.68 0.50 4.11
CA ALA A 89 0.37 1.87 3.71
C ALA A 89 1.50 2.50 2.89
N ALA A 90 2.76 2.24 3.23
CA ALA A 90 3.91 2.75 2.50
C ALA A 90 3.94 2.24 1.07
N GLU A 91 3.76 0.93 0.88
CA GLU A 91 3.79 0.30 -0.43
C GLU A 91 2.59 0.73 -1.30
N TYR A 92 1.38 0.77 -0.70
CA TYR A 92 0.18 1.29 -1.37
C TYR A 92 0.38 2.73 -1.85
N ASN A 93 0.90 3.60 -0.99
CA ASN A 93 1.08 5.01 -1.31
C ASN A 93 2.10 5.24 -2.43
N GLN A 94 3.22 4.50 -2.41
CA GLN A 94 4.23 4.58 -3.46
C GLN A 94 3.67 4.22 -4.83
N ARG A 95 2.87 3.14 -4.90
CA ARG A 95 2.20 2.72 -6.13
C ARG A 95 1.16 3.76 -6.56
N MET A 96 0.32 4.21 -5.63
CA MET A 96 -0.77 5.14 -5.93
C MET A 96 -0.28 6.54 -6.35
N LEU A 97 0.88 6.99 -5.84
CA LEU A 97 1.45 8.31 -6.16
C LEU A 97 1.68 8.52 -7.66
N ALA A 98 2.00 7.44 -8.39
CA ALA A 98 2.21 7.47 -9.83
C ALA A 98 0.92 7.66 -10.64
N HIS A 99 -0.24 7.44 -10.02
CA HIS A 99 -1.54 7.44 -10.69
C HIS A 99 -2.40 8.67 -10.39
N CYS A 100 -2.14 9.40 -9.30
CA CYS A 100 -2.89 10.62 -9.06
C CYS A 100 -2.57 11.66 -10.15
N PRO A 101 -3.60 12.28 -10.75
CA PRO A 101 -3.41 13.28 -11.77
C PRO A 101 -2.60 14.46 -11.22
N PRO A 102 -1.79 15.15 -12.05
CA PRO A 102 -1.20 16.42 -11.65
C PRO A 102 -2.32 17.33 -11.15
N ALA A 103 -2.08 18.05 -10.04
CA ALA A 103 -3.05 19.00 -9.52
C ALA A 103 -3.47 19.90 -10.69
N ALA A 104 -4.74 19.80 -11.10
CA ALA A 104 -5.24 20.54 -12.25
C ALA A 104 -4.89 22.00 -12.00
N GLY A 105 -3.99 22.53 -12.83
CA GLY A 105 -3.39 23.83 -12.63
C GLY A 105 -4.49 24.85 -12.43
N LYS A 106 -4.55 25.43 -11.23
CA LYS A 106 -5.16 26.75 -11.08
C LYS A 106 -4.18 27.70 -11.76
N GLN A 107 -4.36 27.88 -13.06
CA GLN A 107 -3.90 29.08 -13.76
C GLN A 107 -4.75 30.25 -13.27
#